data_AF-A0A7L5UIS7-F1
#
_entry.id   AF-A0A7L5UIS7-F1
#
_cell.length_a   1.000
_cell.length_b   1.000
_cell.length_c   1.000
_cell.angle_alpha   90.00
_cell.angle_beta   90.00
_cell.angle_gamma   90.00
#
_symmetry.space_group_name_H-M   'P 1'
#
loop_
_entity.id
_entity.type
_entity.pdbx_description
1 polymer ?
#
loop_
_entity_poly.entity_id
_entity_poly.type
_entity_poly.pdbx_seq_one_letter_code
_entity_poly.pdbx_strand_id
1 'polypeptide(L)'
;MFKYNSAIIERDLAAEKQLGIQNLQVNAYEEEGMLDLVGQIEATAIKHPFILRVEGYDKQNKLVLTETNDGYGNEVVTNIISNQTFFNGYPFEISAWNLDEVIQVSRLKVFPVEVSHAK
;
A
#
# COMPACT_ATOMS: atom_id res chain seq x y z
N MET A 1 15.30 0.81 -12.89
CA MET A 1 14.16 0.08 -12.31
C MET A 1 14.49 -1.39 -11.99
N PHE A 2 14.51 -1.76 -10.71
CA PHE A 2 14.58 -3.13 -10.19
C PHE A 2 13.19 -3.57 -9.71
N LYS A 3 12.71 -4.76 -10.07
CA LYS A 3 11.42 -5.28 -9.58
C LYS A 3 11.66 -6.20 -8.39
N TYR A 4 11.03 -5.90 -7.26
CA TYR A 4 11.08 -6.78 -6.09
C TYR A 4 10.38 -8.12 -6.36
N ASN A 5 10.86 -9.18 -5.73
CA ASN A 5 10.18 -10.47 -5.74
C ASN A 5 8.84 -10.34 -5.00
N SER A 6 7.74 -10.83 -5.58
CA SER A 6 6.42 -10.77 -4.93
C SER A 6 6.37 -11.47 -3.56
N ALA A 7 7.30 -12.40 -3.28
CA ALA A 7 7.43 -13.06 -1.98
C ALA A 7 7.78 -12.12 -0.82
N ILE A 8 8.29 -10.90 -1.09
CA ILE A 8 8.54 -9.92 -0.03
C ILE A 8 7.26 -9.17 0.38
N ILE A 9 6.19 -9.28 -0.43
CA ILE A 9 4.95 -8.52 -0.26
C ILE A 9 3.96 -9.39 0.52
N GLU A 10 3.70 -8.97 1.75
CA GLU A 10 2.66 -9.54 2.61
C GLU A 10 1.38 -8.73 2.49
N ARG A 11 0.26 -9.45 2.48
CA ARG A 11 -1.09 -8.87 2.39
C ARG A 11 -1.94 -9.27 3.58
N ASP A 12 -2.80 -8.37 4.04
CA ASP A 12 -3.81 -8.68 5.05
C ASP A 12 -5.12 -9.14 4.39
N LEU A 13 -5.21 -10.43 4.11
CA LEU A 13 -6.38 -11.02 3.45
C LEU A 13 -7.67 -10.90 4.29
N ALA A 14 -7.55 -10.75 5.62
CA ALA A 14 -8.71 -10.59 6.47
C ALA A 14 -9.27 -9.16 6.34
N ALA A 15 -8.42 -8.14 6.40
CA ALA A 15 -8.78 -6.75 6.18
C ALA A 15 -9.32 -6.52 4.75
N GLU A 16 -8.69 -7.12 3.73
CA GLU A 16 -9.18 -7.10 2.34
C GLU A 16 -10.63 -7.58 2.24
N LYS A 17 -10.94 -8.76 2.80
CA LYS A 17 -12.29 -9.34 2.78
C LYS A 17 -13.29 -8.51 3.58
N GLN A 18 -12.87 -7.93 4.70
CA GLN A 18 -13.72 -7.05 5.50
C GLN A 18 -14.19 -5.86 4.66
N LEU A 19 -13.32 -5.27 3.87
CA LEU A 19 -13.62 -4.11 3.02
C LEU A 19 -14.17 -4.44 1.63
N GLY A 20 -14.34 -5.74 1.31
CA GLY A 20 -14.96 -6.19 0.06
C GLY A 20 -13.99 -6.40 -1.10
N ILE A 21 -12.68 -6.31 -0.84
CA ILE A 21 -11.64 -6.62 -1.83
C ILE A 21 -11.62 -8.13 -2.07
N GLN A 22 -11.77 -8.53 -3.33
CA GLN A 22 -11.76 -9.94 -3.76
C GLN A 22 -10.34 -10.38 -4.08
N ASN A 23 -9.57 -9.50 -4.73
CA ASN A 23 -8.17 -9.73 -5.04
C ASN A 23 -7.42 -8.40 -5.09
N LEU A 24 -6.24 -8.36 -4.48
CA LEU A 24 -5.34 -7.22 -4.48
C LEU A 24 -4.05 -7.63 -5.18
N GLN A 25 -3.81 -7.06 -6.36
CA GLN A 25 -2.56 -7.26 -7.09
C GLN A 25 -1.60 -6.14 -6.72
N VAL A 26 -0.38 -6.49 -6.34
CA VAL A 26 0.66 -5.52 -5.95
C VAL A 26 1.98 -5.91 -6.61
N ASN A 27 2.64 -4.93 -7.22
CA ASN A 27 4.01 -5.04 -7.69
C ASN A 27 4.82 -3.91 -7.04
N ALA A 28 6.04 -4.22 -6.62
CA ALA A 28 6.95 -3.24 -6.04
C ALA A 28 8.19 -3.08 -6.92
N TYR A 29 8.63 -1.84 -7.10
CA TYR A 29 9.76 -1.44 -7.93
C TYR A 29 10.68 -0.50 -7.16
N GLU A 30 11.98 -0.64 -7.36
CA GLU A 30 12.99 0.30 -6.88
C GLU A 30 13.63 1.02 -8.06
N GLU A 31 13.68 2.35 -8.01
CA GLU A 31 14.37 3.16 -9.00
C GLU A 31 14.95 4.40 -8.34
N GLU A 32 16.27 4.61 -8.47
CA GLU A 32 16.96 5.83 -8.00
C GLU A 32 16.71 6.17 -6.51
N GLY A 33 16.48 5.15 -5.67
CA GLY A 33 16.19 5.33 -4.24
C GLY A 33 14.73 5.58 -3.91
N MET A 34 13.86 5.50 -4.91
CA MET A 34 12.42 5.49 -4.76
C MET A 34 11.90 4.05 -4.78
N LEU A 35 10.95 3.76 -3.89
CA LEU A 35 10.15 2.55 -3.89
C LEU A 35 8.75 2.90 -4.42
N ASP A 36 8.34 2.27 -5.52
CA ASP A 36 6.99 2.38 -6.07
C ASP A 36 6.23 1.08 -5.92
N LEU A 37 5.03 1.16 -5.35
CA LEU A 37 4.06 0.07 -5.32
C LEU A 37 2.90 0.41 -6.23
N VAL A 38 2.74 -0.37 -7.30
CA VAL A 38 1.66 -0.22 -8.27
C VAL A 38 0.84 -1.50 -8.35
N GLY A 39 -0.45 -1.35 -8.59
CA GLY A 39 -1.34 -2.48 -8.59
C GLY A 39 -2.76 -2.17 -8.97
N GLN A 40 -3.62 -3.17 -8.78
CA GLN A 40 -5.05 -3.04 -9.01
C GLN A 40 -5.86 -3.77 -7.94
N ILE A 41 -7.04 -3.22 -7.66
CA ILE A 41 -8.01 -3.76 -6.71
C ILE A 41 -9.17 -4.36 -7.50
N GLU A 42 -9.40 -5.65 -7.33
CA GLU A 42 -10.53 -6.36 -7.91
C GLU A 42 -11.60 -6.55 -6.84
N ALA A 43 -12.78 -6.02 -7.11
CA ALA A 43 -13.96 -6.16 -6.27
C ALA A 43 -15.21 -5.83 -7.10
N THR A 44 -16.32 -6.51 -6.80
CA THR A 44 -17.63 -6.13 -7.35
C THR A 44 -18.10 -4.79 -6.78
N ALA A 45 -17.87 -4.56 -5.50
CA ALA A 45 -18.09 -3.30 -4.79
C ALA A 45 -17.27 -3.31 -3.49
N ILE A 46 -16.85 -2.14 -3.00
CA ILE A 46 -16.17 -2.00 -1.70
C ILE A 46 -17.20 -1.64 -0.63
N LYS A 47 -16.96 -2.03 0.64
CA LYS A 47 -17.98 -1.86 1.70
C LYS A 47 -17.94 -0.48 2.34
N HIS A 48 -16.74 0.02 2.62
CA HIS A 48 -16.50 1.31 3.25
C HIS A 48 -15.33 2.02 2.56
N PRO A 49 -15.24 3.36 2.61
CA PRO A 49 -14.05 4.06 2.15
C PRO A 49 -12.80 3.59 2.92
N PHE A 50 -11.70 3.40 2.21
CA PHE A 50 -10.44 2.97 2.80
C PHE A 50 -9.25 3.61 2.10
N ILE A 51 -8.09 3.52 2.73
CA ILE A 51 -6.78 3.78 2.11
C ILE A 51 -6.01 2.46 2.06
N LEU A 52 -5.15 2.28 1.06
CA LEU A 52 -4.11 1.26 1.14
C LEU A 52 -2.92 1.86 1.85
N ARG A 53 -2.42 1.15 2.85
CA ARG A 53 -1.22 1.50 3.61
C ARG A 53 -0.11 0.52 3.33
N VAL A 54 1.10 1.03 3.26
CA VAL A 54 2.34 0.26 3.12
C VAL A 54 3.19 0.46 4.35
N GLU A 55 3.74 -0.64 4.85
CA GLU A 55 4.78 -0.64 5.87
C GLU A 55 5.98 -1.43 5.33
N GLY A 56 7.17 -0.83 5.36
CA GLY A 56 8.41 -1.50 4.98
C GLY A 56 9.24 -1.86 6.20
N TYR A 57 9.74 -3.09 6.22
CA TYR A 57 10.47 -3.66 7.35
C TYR A 57 11.86 -4.14 6.94
N ASP A 58 12.85 -3.90 7.80
CA ASP A 58 14.19 -4.48 7.66
C ASP A 58 14.24 -5.96 8.03
N LYS A 59 15.43 -6.57 7.90
CA LYS A 59 15.65 -8.00 8.20
C LYS A 59 15.46 -8.34 9.68
N GLN A 60 15.42 -7.34 10.56
CA GLN A 60 15.19 -7.45 11.99
C GLN A 60 13.72 -7.17 12.35
N ASN A 61 12.83 -7.04 11.36
CA ASN A 61 11.42 -6.67 11.52
C ASN A 61 11.21 -5.28 12.15
N LYS A 62 12.17 -4.37 12.02
CA LYS A 62 11.98 -2.96 12.39
C LYS A 62 11.32 -2.23 11.22
N LEU A 63 10.33 -1.39 11.52
CA LEU A 63 9.75 -0.48 10.53
C LEU A 63 10.82 0.53 10.07
N VAL A 64 11.04 0.59 8.75
CA VAL A 64 12.04 1.47 8.13
C VAL A 64 11.43 2.51 7.22
N LEU A 65 10.32 2.22 6.54
CA LEU A 65 9.58 3.25 5.79
C LEU A 65 8.82 4.12 6.79
N THR A 66 9.37 5.29 7.07
CA THR A 66 8.82 6.26 8.02
C THR A 66 8.49 7.61 7.40
N GLU A 67 8.74 7.74 6.09
CA GLU A 67 8.41 8.94 5.35
C GLU A 67 6.97 9.40 5.51
N THR A 68 6.87 10.73 5.58
CA THR A 68 5.62 11.48 5.67
C THR A 68 5.13 11.75 4.26
N ASN A 69 3.88 11.37 3.97
CA ASN A 69 3.20 11.88 2.81
C ASN A 69 2.62 13.25 3.20
N ASP A 70 3.21 14.33 2.70
CA ASP A 70 2.86 15.72 3.05
C ASP A 70 1.37 16.05 2.90
N GLY A 71 0.59 15.27 2.14
CA GLY A 71 -0.86 15.40 2.01
C GLY A 71 -1.72 14.52 2.92
N TYR A 72 -1.16 13.44 3.50
CA TYR A 72 -1.92 12.37 4.16
C TYR A 72 -1.39 11.94 5.54
N GLY A 73 -0.31 12.56 6.04
CA GLY A 73 0.25 12.32 7.37
C GLY A 73 1.52 11.47 7.37
N ASN A 74 1.85 10.85 8.50
CA ASN A 74 3.11 10.12 8.74
C ASN A 74 3.15 8.71 8.09
N GLU A 75 2.45 8.49 6.97
CA GLU A 75 2.23 7.15 6.45
C GLU A 75 2.34 7.09 4.92
N VAL A 76 2.89 5.98 4.43
CA VAL A 76 3.02 5.66 3.00
C VAL A 76 1.70 5.04 2.53
N VAL A 77 0.77 5.89 2.08
CA VAL A 77 -0.63 5.54 1.79
C VAL A 77 -1.12 6.02 0.43
N THR A 78 -2.20 5.41 -0.09
CA THR A 78 -2.99 5.97 -1.20
C THR A 78 -3.90 7.11 -0.73
N ASN A 79 -4.43 7.87 -1.68
CA ASN A 79 -5.67 8.65 -1.48
C ASN A 79 -6.83 7.75 -1.00
N ILE A 80 -7.86 8.36 -0.42
CA ILE A 80 -9.09 7.66 -0.03
C ILE A 80 -9.76 7.05 -1.26
N ILE A 81 -9.96 5.74 -1.23
CA ILE A 81 -10.70 4.98 -2.22
C ILE A 81 -12.15 4.88 -1.73
N SER A 82 -13.06 5.53 -2.46
CA SER A 82 -14.47 5.64 -2.09
C SER A 82 -15.35 4.85 -3.04
N ASN A 83 -16.54 4.47 -2.57
CA ASN A 83 -17.53 3.78 -3.39
C ASN A 83 -17.98 4.57 -4.63
N GLN A 84 -17.85 5.90 -4.61
CA GLN A 84 -18.28 6.76 -5.72
C GLN A 84 -17.31 6.73 -6.90
N THR A 85 -16.02 6.48 -6.62
CA THR A 85 -14.95 6.49 -7.64
C THR A 85 -14.45 5.09 -7.98
N PHE A 86 -14.83 4.08 -7.18
CA PHE A 86 -14.36 2.71 -7.35
C PHE A 86 -15.01 2.01 -8.56
N PHE A 87 -14.23 1.18 -9.23
CA PHE A 87 -14.67 0.24 -10.26
C PHE A 87 -13.79 -1.02 -10.20
N ASN A 88 -14.26 -2.15 -10.74
CA ASN A 88 -13.46 -3.37 -10.73
C ASN A 88 -12.16 -3.22 -11.54
N GLY A 89 -11.02 -3.58 -10.95
CA GLY A 89 -9.70 -3.32 -11.53
C GLY A 89 -9.21 -1.90 -11.24
N TYR A 90 -9.64 -1.30 -10.12
CA TYR A 90 -9.25 0.06 -9.73
C TYR A 90 -7.73 0.15 -9.55
N PRO A 91 -7.03 1.01 -10.31
CA PRO A 91 -5.58 1.14 -10.21
C PRO A 91 -5.17 1.91 -8.96
N PHE A 92 -4.00 1.60 -8.42
CA PHE A 92 -3.37 2.41 -7.37
C PHE A 92 -1.86 2.48 -7.55
N GLU A 93 -1.29 3.53 -6.96
CA GLU A 93 0.15 3.79 -6.88
C GLU A 93 0.46 4.37 -5.50
N ILE A 94 1.57 3.95 -4.92
CA ILE A 94 2.11 4.45 -3.65
C ILE A 94 3.62 4.54 -3.81
N SER A 95 4.20 5.70 -3.52
CA SER A 95 5.65 5.91 -3.63
C SER A 95 6.25 6.32 -2.28
N ALA A 96 7.48 5.88 -2.03
CA ALA A 96 8.35 6.35 -0.95
C ALA A 96 9.71 6.77 -1.54
N TRP A 97 10.23 7.92 -1.12
CA TRP A 97 11.33 8.67 -1.73
C TRP A 97 12.61 8.74 -0.86
N ASN A 98 12.63 8.13 0.31
CA ASN A 98 13.81 8.12 1.18
C ASN A 98 14.74 6.94 0.87
N LEU A 99 15.78 7.21 0.09
CA LEU A 99 16.80 6.23 -0.29
C LEU A 99 17.37 5.46 0.91
N ASP A 100 17.65 6.14 2.03
CA ASP A 100 18.25 5.51 3.21
C ASP A 100 17.28 4.49 3.84
N GLU A 101 15.97 4.72 3.74
CA GLU A 101 14.94 3.80 4.22
C GLU A 101 14.67 2.67 3.22
N VAL A 102 14.56 3.00 1.94
CA VAL A 102 14.20 2.06 0.85
C VAL A 102 15.22 0.93 0.74
N ILE A 103 16.52 1.23 0.79
CA ILE A 103 17.56 0.19 0.68
C ILE A 103 17.56 -0.83 1.83
N GLN A 104 16.92 -0.49 2.95
CA GLN A 104 16.82 -1.37 4.12
C GLN A 104 15.63 -2.32 4.02
N VAL A 105 14.68 -2.07 3.11
CA VAL A 105 13.45 -2.87 2.97
C VAL A 105 13.79 -4.30 2.58
N SER A 106 13.34 -5.22 3.42
CA SER A 106 13.41 -6.67 3.16
C SER A 106 12.04 -7.32 3.04
N ARG A 107 11.00 -6.65 3.57
CA ARG A 107 9.61 -7.10 3.59
C ARG A 107 8.69 -5.89 3.53
N LEU A 108 7.62 -6.01 2.75
CA LEU A 108 6.58 -5.01 2.58
C LEU A 108 5.26 -5.58 3.06
N LYS A 109 4.54 -4.85 3.89
CA LYS A 109 3.17 -5.20 4.28
C LYS A 109 2.23 -4.19 3.64
N VAL A 110 1.30 -4.67 2.82
CA VAL A 110 0.29 -3.84 2.16
C VAL A 110 -1.09 -4.25 2.63
N PHE A 111 -1.85 -3.31 3.16
CA PHE A 111 -3.15 -3.61 3.75
C PHE A 111 -4.11 -2.42 3.67
N PRO A 112 -5.41 -2.68 3.51
CA PRO A 112 -6.39 -1.62 3.54
C PRO A 112 -6.72 -1.21 4.98
N VAL A 113 -6.91 0.09 5.20
CA VAL A 113 -7.34 0.68 6.47
C VAL A 113 -8.62 1.45 6.22
N GLU A 114 -9.69 1.07 6.93
CA GLU A 114 -10.96 1.78 6.84
C GLU A 114 -10.77 3.23 7.29
N VAL A 115 -11.23 4.17 6.46
CA VAL A 115 -11.29 5.57 6.86
C VAL A 115 -12.53 5.74 7.71
N SER A 116 -12.37 5.57 9.02
CA SER A 116 -13.39 5.98 9.97
C SER A 116 -13.57 7.49 9.85
N HIS A 117 -14.81 7.95 9.67
CA HIS A 117 -15.11 9.37 9.73
C HIS A 117 -14.64 9.92 11.09
N ALA A 118 -13.48 10.57 11.11
CA ALA A 118 -13.21 11.61 12.10
C ALA A 118 -14.29 12.67 11.89
N LYS A 119 -15.24 12.73 12.82
CA LYS A 119 -16.22 13.81 12.91
C LYS A 119 -15.51 15.14 13.15
#